data_AF-A0A2E8B9M8-F1
#
_entry.id   AF-A0A2E8B9M8-F1
#
_cell.length_a   1.000
_cell.length_b   1.000
_cell.length_c   1.000
_cell.angle_alpha   90.00
_cell.angle_beta   90.00
_cell.angle_gamma   90.00
#
_symmetry.space_group_name_H-M   'P 1'
#
loop_
_entity.id
_entity.type
_entity.pdbx_description
1 polymer ?
#
loop_
_entity_poly.entity_id
_entity_poly.type
_entity_poly.pdbx_seq_one_letter_code
_entity_poly.pdbx_strand_id
1 'polypeptide(L)' 'HLLIIHGMQDDVVPFKTTVVLAEELMRLGKDFDFAFAPGATHGWTRPTHYARYLFGKLVAHFDRYLEPGSQ' A
#
# COMPACT_ATOMS: atom_id res chain seq x y z
N HIS A 1 -7.24 2.67 10.76
CA HIS A 1 -6.48 3.19 9.62
C HIS A 1 -5.92 2.03 8.82
N LEU A 2 -5.89 2.13 7.49
CA LEU A 2 -5.42 1.08 6.59
C LEU A 2 -4.60 1.71 5.46
N LEU A 3 -3.40 1.18 5.23
CA LEU A 3 -2.57 1.44 4.05
C LEU A 3 -2.37 0.13 3.29
N ILE A 4 -2.64 0.16 2.00
CA ILE A 4 -2.35 -0.95 1.09
C ILE A 4 -1.14 -0.60 0.23
N ILE A 5 -0.19 -1.53 0.09
CA ILE A 5 0.99 -1.40 -0.77
C ILE A 5 1.05 -2.60 -1.73
N HIS A 6 1.15 -2.36 -3.04
CA HIS A 6 1.22 -3.46 -4.02
C HIS A 6 2.08 -3.12 -5.25
N GLY A 7 2.73 -4.12 -5.85
CA GLY A 7 3.42 -3.98 -7.15
C GLY A 7 2.46 -4.23 -8.33
N MET A 8 2.34 -3.31 -9.28
CA MET A 8 1.37 -3.48 -10.38
C MET A 8 1.67 -4.66 -11.32
N GLN A 9 2.92 -5.13 -11.34
CA GLN A 9 3.37 -6.26 -12.15
C GLN A 9 3.60 -7.53 -11.32
N ASP A 10 2.99 -7.63 -10.13
CA ASP A 10 3.09 -8.81 -9.28
C ASP A 10 2.55 -10.05 -10.01
N ASP A 11 3.44 -11.00 -10.24
CA ASP A 11 3.24 -12.27 -10.95
C ASP A 11 2.89 -13.43 -10.00
N VAL A 12 3.05 -13.23 -8.69
CA VAL A 12 2.72 -14.22 -7.65
C VAL A 12 1.34 -13.94 -7.07
N VAL A 13 1.08 -12.68 -6.71
CA VAL A 13 -0.22 -12.20 -6.21
C VAL A 13 -0.69 -11.05 -7.10
N PRO A 14 -1.51 -11.34 -8.13
CA PRO A 14 -1.86 -10.34 -9.14
C PRO A 14 -2.49 -9.08 -8.56
N PHE A 15 -2.07 -7.90 -9.01
CA PHE A 15 -2.58 -6.59 -8.56
C PHE A 15 -4.11 -6.49 -8.55
N LYS A 16 -4.79 -7.25 -9.42
CA LYS A 16 -6.26 -7.34 -9.48
C LYS A 16 -6.90 -7.70 -8.13
N THR A 17 -6.24 -8.51 -7.29
CA THR A 17 -6.80 -8.94 -6.00
C THR A 17 -6.98 -7.76 -5.05
N THR A 18 -6.01 -6.84 -5.07
CA THR A 18 -6.03 -5.64 -4.24
C THR A 18 -7.04 -4.60 -4.73
N VAL A 19 -7.24 -4.45 -6.04
CA VAL A 19 -8.28 -3.53 -6.54
C VAL A 19 -9.70 -4.05 -6.31
N VAL A 20 -9.90 -5.38 -6.26
CA VAL A 20 -11.20 -5.96 -5.82
C VAL A 20 -11.48 -5.61 -4.36
N LEU A 21 -10.47 -5.70 -3.48
CA LEU A 21 -10.61 -5.24 -2.10
C LEU A 21 -10.91 -3.74 -2.03
N ALA A 22 -10.22 -2.93 -2.83
CA ALA A 22 -10.43 -1.48 -2.89
C ALA A 22 -11.88 -1.13 -3.28
N GLU A 23 -12.43 -1.77 -4.31
CA GLU A 23 -13.83 -1.60 -4.73
C GLU A 23 -14.81 -1.89 -3.58
N GLU A 24 -14.64 -3.01 -2.87
CA GLU A 24 -15.51 -3.36 -1.75
C GLU A 24 -15.38 -2.40 -0.56
N LEU A 25 -14.17 -1.92 -0.27
CA LEU A 25 -13.96 -0.88 0.76
C LEU A 25 -14.69 0.41 0.38
N MET A 26 -14.59 0.85 -0.88
CA MET A 26 -15.30 2.02 -1.39
C MET A 26 -16.82 1.83 -1.31
N ARG A 27 -17.35 0.68 -1.73
CA ARG A 27 -18.78 0.36 -1.67
C ARG A 27 -19.34 0.39 -0.24
N LEU A 28 -18.51 0.02 0.73
CA LEU A 28 -18.85 0.06 2.16
C LEU A 28 -18.60 1.44 2.82
N GLY A 29 -18.15 2.44 2.05
CA GLY A 29 -17.81 3.77 2.56
C GLY A 29 -16.63 3.75 3.54
N LYS A 30 -15.70 2.82 3.39
CA LYS A 30 -14.49 2.71 4.22
C LYS A 30 -13.36 3.51 3.58
N ASP A 31 -12.74 4.36 4.39
CA ASP A 31 -11.57 5.13 3.98
C ASP A 31 -10.28 4.30 4.13
N PHE A 32 -9.36 4.47 3.19
CA PHE A 32 -8.06 3.77 3.16
C PHE A 32 -7.05 4.49 2.28
N ASP A 33 -5.77 4.33 2.60
CA ASP A 33 -4.67 4.77 1.76
C ASP A 33 -4.23 3.64 0.82
N PHE A 34 -3.84 3.98 -0.41
CA PHE A 34 -3.25 3.03 -1.35
C PHE A 34 -2.00 3.63 -2.00
N ALA A 35 -0.87 2.93 -1.88
CA ALA A 35 0.35 3.19 -2.63
C ALA A 35 0.73 1.99 -3.50
N PHE A 36 1.31 2.22 -4.67
CA PHE A 36 1.72 1.13 -5.56
C PHE A 36 3.02 1.44 -6.29
N ALA A 37 3.72 0.39 -6.73
CA ALA A 37 4.91 0.46 -7.56
C ALA A 37 4.58 0.03 -9.00
N PRO A 38 4.53 0.96 -9.99
CA PRO A 38 4.05 0.66 -11.34
C PRO A 38 4.82 -0.43 -12.08
N GLY A 39 6.14 -0.49 -11.91
CA GLY A 39 7.02 -1.43 -12.59
C GLY A 39 7.48 -2.61 -11.75
N ALA A 40 6.94 -2.79 -10.55
CA ALA A 40 7.45 -3.83 -9.65
C ALA A 40 6.58 -5.09 -9.65
N THR A 41 7.26 -6.24 -9.55
CA THR A 41 6.66 -7.55 -9.31
C THR A 41 6.37 -7.75 -7.81
N HIS A 42 6.24 -9.01 -7.35
CA HIS A 42 6.04 -9.34 -5.94
C HIS A 42 7.05 -8.66 -4.99
N GLY A 43 8.30 -8.51 -5.45
CA GLY A 43 9.32 -7.76 -4.75
C GLY A 43 9.21 -6.25 -4.98
N TRP A 44 8.15 -5.61 -4.49
CA TRP A 44 7.89 -4.16 -4.68
C TRP A 44 9.01 -3.25 -4.15
N THR A 45 9.86 -3.76 -3.26
CA THR A 45 11.05 -3.09 -2.71
C THR A 45 12.33 -3.26 -3.54
N ARG A 46 12.34 -4.09 -4.60
CA ARG A 46 13.60 -4.41 -5.31
C ARG A 46 14.22 -3.18 -5.99
N PRO A 47 13.48 -2.36 -6.77
CA PRO A 47 14.02 -1.11 -7.26
C PRO A 47 14.15 -0.08 -6.14
N THR A 48 15.33 0.48 -5.94
CA THR A 48 15.64 1.41 -4.84
C THR A 48 14.70 2.61 -4.78
N HIS A 49 14.24 3.12 -5.93
CA HIS A 49 13.31 4.25 -5.98
C HIS A 49 11.92 3.89 -5.45
N TYR A 50 11.42 2.67 -5.72
CA TYR A 50 10.17 2.18 -5.13
C TYR A 50 10.32 1.89 -3.64
N ALA A 51 11.44 1.28 -3.23
CA ALA A 51 11.72 1.05 -1.81
C ALA A 51 11.68 2.36 -1.02
N ARG A 52 12.44 3.38 -1.46
CA ARG A 52 12.51 4.67 -0.77
C ARG A 52 11.14 5.34 -0.68
N TYR A 53 10.36 5.32 -1.75
CA TYR A 53 9.02 5.92 -1.78
C TYR A 53 8.04 5.17 -0.86
N LEU A 54 7.93 3.85 -1.04
CA LEU A 54 6.92 3.04 -0.37
C LEU A 54 7.24 2.79 1.12
N PHE A 55 8.51 2.64 1.50
CA PHE A 55 8.88 2.67 2.93
C PHE A 55 8.62 4.05 3.55
N GLY A 56 8.85 5.15 2.83
CA GLY A 56 8.51 6.48 3.31
C GLY A 56 7.00 6.63 3.59
N LYS A 57 6.14 6.08 2.72
CA LYS A 57 4.69 6.03 2.94
C LYS A 57 4.32 5.17 4.15
N LEU A 58 4.96 4.01 4.30
CA LEU A 58 4.74 3.11 5.43
C LEU A 58 5.10 3.77 6.77
N VAL A 59 6.30 4.37 6.87
CA VAL A 59 6.74 5.09 8.07
C VAL A 59 5.77 6.23 8.38
N ALA A 60 5.46 7.08 7.41
CA ALA A 60 4.52 8.20 7.63
C ALA A 60 3.11 7.74 8.08
N HIS A 61 2.66 6.57 7.63
CA HIS A 61 1.39 5.99 8.09
C HIS A 61 1.48 5.50 9.55
N PHE A 62 2.58 4.84 9.92
CA PHE A 62 2.81 4.43 11.30
C PHE A 62 3.02 5.62 12.25
N ASP A 63 3.82 6.61 11.87
CA ASP A 63 4.01 7.82 12.68
C ASP A 63 2.66 8.49 12.99
N ARG A 64 1.80 8.59 11.97
CA ARG A 64 0.48 9.22 12.11
C ARG A 64 -0.49 8.44 13.02
N TYR A 65 -0.45 7.11 12.98
CA TYR A 65 -1.53 6.28 13.53
C TYR A 65 -1.12 5.30 14.62
N LEU A 66 0.17 5.11 14.88
CA LEU A 66 0.71 4.16 15.87
C LEU A 66 1.67 4.80 16.88
N GLU A 67 2.01 6.08 16.77
CA GLU A 67 2.82 6.76 17.78
C GLU A 67 2.13 6.73 19.16
N PRO A 68 2.85 6.41 20.26
CA PRO A 68 2.28 6.46 21.60
C PRO A 68 1.92 7.91 21.95
N GLY A 69 0.61 8.23 21.94
CA GLY A 69 0.09 9.58 22.16
C GLY A 69 -0.72 10.13 20.97
N SER A 70 -0.73 9.43 19.84
CA SER A 70 -1.60 9.72 18.69
C SER A 70 -2.94 9.01 18.88
N GLN A 71 -3.83 9.68 19.64
CA GLN A 71 -5.17 9.30 20.14
C GLN A 71 -5.20 8.69 21.55
#